data_AF-B8KMX1-F1
#
_entry.id   AF-B8KMX1-F1
#
_cell.length_a   1.000
_cell.length_b   1.000
_cell.length_c   1.000
_cell.angle_alpha   90.00
_cell.angle_beta   90.00
_cell.angle_gamma   90.00
#
_symmetry.space_group_name_H-M   'P 1'
#
loop_
_entity.id
_entity.type
_entity.pdbx_description
1 polymer ?
#
loop_
_entity_poly.entity_id
_entity_poly.type
_entity_poly.pdbx_seq_one_letter_code
_entity_poly.pdbx_strand_id
1 'polypeptide(L)'
;MLCDAKEENALLQVLASELQLLEQRPDIETSFIVHPDVLADFYAFNDFLGRCDVLLKQLHFEGIYQVASFHPRYQFAGTDPDDAENYSNRSPYPMLHLLREDSVERAVAGHPDIDSVPLTNINTLNELGKETLEQLWRTCFDE
;
A
#
# COMPACT_ATOMS: atom_id res chain seq x y z
N MET A 1 9.25 -7.69 3.64
CA MET A 1 10.43 -8.18 2.93
C MET A 1 10.80 -7.25 1.77
N LEU A 2 12.09 -7.20 1.43
CA LEU A 2 12.55 -6.66 0.14
C LEU A 2 12.42 -7.76 -0.91
N CYS A 3 11.79 -7.46 -2.03
CA CYS A 3 11.51 -8.36 -3.13
C CYS A 3 12.44 -8.05 -4.30
N ASP A 4 13.02 -9.09 -4.89
CA ASP A 4 13.93 -9.04 -6.05
C ASP A 4 13.23 -9.39 -7.38
N ALA A 5 11.90 -9.46 -7.37
CA ALA A 5 11.11 -9.70 -8.58
C ALA A 5 11.31 -8.56 -9.58
N LYS A 6 11.56 -8.94 -10.84
CA LYS A 6 11.75 -8.02 -11.97
C LYS A 6 10.59 -8.05 -12.98
N GLU A 7 9.60 -8.92 -12.72
CA GLU A 7 8.43 -9.13 -13.58
C GLU A 7 7.20 -9.34 -12.72
N GLU A 8 6.03 -8.91 -13.22
CA GLU A 8 4.76 -8.95 -12.48
C GLU A 8 4.36 -10.37 -12.06
N ASN A 9 4.64 -11.37 -12.89
CA ASN A 9 4.33 -12.77 -12.57
C ASN A 9 5.16 -13.28 -11.39
N ALA A 10 6.43 -12.88 -11.30
CA ALA A 10 7.27 -13.21 -10.16
C ALA A 10 6.78 -12.49 -8.90
N LEU A 11 6.35 -11.23 -9.01
CA LEU A 11 5.75 -10.50 -7.88
C LEU A 11 4.46 -11.17 -7.38
N LEU A 12 3.58 -11.67 -8.26
CA LEU A 12 2.40 -12.44 -7.85
C LEU A 12 2.75 -13.73 -7.11
N GLN A 13 3.81 -14.42 -7.51
CA GLN A 13 4.28 -15.61 -6.79
C GLN A 13 4.79 -15.26 -5.39
N VAL A 14 5.48 -14.13 -5.25
CA VAL A 14 5.91 -13.60 -3.95
C VAL A 14 4.69 -13.23 -3.10
N LEU A 15 3.70 -12.53 -3.66
CA LEU A 15 2.45 -12.22 -2.99
C LEU A 15 1.72 -13.47 -2.48
N ALA A 16 1.58 -14.49 -3.34
CA ALA A 16 0.96 -15.76 -2.94
C ALA A 16 1.74 -16.43 -1.79
N SER A 17 3.07 -16.42 -1.85
CA SER A 17 3.92 -17.02 -0.81
C SER A 17 3.81 -16.28 0.52
N GLU A 18 3.77 -14.95 0.50
CA GLU A 18 3.61 -14.12 1.70
C GLU A 18 2.21 -14.29 2.33
N LEU A 19 1.16 -14.40 1.53
CA LEU A 19 -0.19 -14.70 2.03
C LEU A 19 -0.23 -16.08 2.70
N GLN A 20 0.39 -17.09 2.10
CA GLN A 20 0.51 -18.42 2.71
C GLN A 20 1.34 -18.41 3.99
N LEU A 21 2.39 -17.58 4.06
CA LEU A 21 3.17 -17.39 5.29
C LEU A 21 2.29 -16.81 6.40
N LEU A 22 1.54 -15.74 6.12
CA LEU A 22 0.62 -15.15 7.10
C LEU A 22 -0.41 -16.18 7.56
N GLU A 23 -0.96 -16.98 6.65
CA GLU A 23 -1.93 -18.04 7.02
C GLU A 23 -1.34 -19.08 7.98
N GLN A 24 -0.09 -19.48 7.75
CA GLN A 24 0.61 -20.45 8.60
C GLN A 24 1.15 -19.85 9.90
N ARG A 25 1.26 -18.52 9.98
CA ARG A 25 1.87 -17.77 11.09
C ARG A 25 0.90 -16.73 11.63
N PRO A 26 -0.10 -17.16 12.43
CA PRO A 26 -1.06 -16.23 13.05
C PRO A 26 -0.40 -15.28 14.05
N ASP A 27 0.84 -15.52 14.46
CA ASP A 27 1.65 -14.59 15.25
C ASP A 27 2.14 -13.36 14.46
N ILE A 28 2.09 -13.43 13.12
CA ILE A 28 2.38 -12.31 12.23
C ILE A 28 1.05 -11.63 11.86
N GLU A 29 0.90 -10.37 12.30
CA GLU A 29 -0.30 -9.58 12.02
C GLU A 29 -0.36 -9.07 10.58
N THR A 30 0.77 -8.57 10.07
CA THR A 30 0.84 -7.91 8.74
C THR A 30 2.23 -8.13 8.12
N SER A 31 2.33 -8.04 6.79
CA SER A 31 3.62 -8.08 6.08
C SER A 31 3.68 -7.01 4.99
N PHE A 32 4.88 -6.54 4.67
CA PHE A 32 5.11 -5.65 3.53
C PHE A 32 5.90 -6.38 2.44
N ILE A 33 5.58 -6.13 1.18
CA ILE A 33 6.39 -6.52 0.02
C ILE A 33 6.88 -5.24 -0.63
N VAL A 34 8.18 -4.95 -0.53
CA VAL A 34 8.82 -3.79 -1.17
C VAL A 34 9.48 -4.27 -2.45
N HIS A 35 9.08 -3.74 -3.61
CA HIS A 35 9.49 -4.26 -4.91
C HIS A 35 10.08 -3.16 -5.83
N PRO A 36 11.33 -2.75 -5.61
CA PRO A 36 11.95 -1.63 -6.33
C PRO A 36 12.19 -1.89 -7.83
N ASP A 37 12.34 -3.15 -8.22
CA ASP A 37 12.79 -3.55 -9.57
C ASP A 37 11.63 -3.86 -10.54
N VAL A 38 10.37 -3.67 -10.13
CA VAL A 38 9.19 -3.92 -10.97
C VAL A 38 8.04 -2.98 -10.59
N LEU A 39 7.20 -2.63 -11.57
CA LEU A 39 6.06 -1.72 -11.40
C LEU A 39 6.45 -0.31 -10.91
N ALA A 40 7.53 0.25 -11.47
CA ALA A 40 7.94 1.64 -11.22
C ALA A 40 7.02 2.67 -11.92
N ASP A 41 6.30 2.25 -12.97
CA ASP A 41 5.24 3.05 -13.58
C ASP A 41 3.95 2.91 -12.78
N PHE A 42 3.35 4.03 -12.39
CA PHE A 42 2.17 4.02 -11.51
C PHE A 42 0.93 3.44 -12.18
N TYR A 43 0.75 3.65 -13.48
CA TYR A 43 -0.43 3.12 -14.17
C TYR A 43 -0.34 1.60 -14.28
N ALA A 44 0.84 1.07 -14.63
CA ALA A 44 1.08 -0.37 -14.59
C ALA A 44 0.90 -0.95 -13.18
N PHE A 45 1.39 -0.26 -12.15
CA PHE A 45 1.18 -0.64 -10.75
C PHE A 45 -0.31 -0.66 -10.37
N ASN A 46 -1.07 0.35 -10.76
CA ASN A 46 -2.50 0.45 -10.48
C ASN A 46 -3.28 -0.67 -11.18
N ASP A 47 -2.95 -0.96 -12.45
CA ASP A 47 -3.54 -2.09 -13.18
C ASP A 47 -3.20 -3.45 -12.52
N PHE A 48 -1.98 -3.58 -11.97
CA PHE A 48 -1.54 -4.77 -11.26
C PHE A 48 -2.37 -5.06 -10.00
N LEU A 49 -2.92 -4.05 -9.32
CA LEU A 49 -3.77 -4.26 -8.13
C LEU A 49 -5.00 -5.13 -8.45
N GLY A 50 -5.58 -5.01 -9.64
CA GLY A 50 -6.66 -5.90 -10.07
C GLY A 50 -6.22 -7.37 -10.17
N ARG A 51 -4.94 -7.63 -10.46
CA ARG A 51 -4.37 -8.98 -10.46
C ARG A 51 -4.18 -9.52 -9.05
N CYS A 52 -3.85 -8.67 -8.08
CA CYS A 52 -3.83 -9.02 -6.65
C CYS A 52 -5.21 -9.47 -6.17
N ASP A 53 -6.27 -8.73 -6.52
CA ASP A 53 -7.64 -9.08 -6.15
C ASP A 53 -8.07 -10.44 -6.73
N VAL A 54 -7.72 -10.70 -7.99
CA VAL A 54 -7.97 -11.99 -8.64
C VAL A 54 -7.21 -13.12 -7.92
N LEU A 55 -5.97 -12.89 -7.51
CA LEU A 55 -5.18 -13.88 -6.77
C LEU A 55 -5.81 -14.19 -5.40
N LEU A 56 -6.23 -13.17 -4.65
CA LEU A 56 -6.92 -13.37 -3.36
C LEU A 56 -8.17 -14.24 -3.52
N LYS A 57 -8.98 -13.97 -4.56
CA LYS A 57 -10.15 -14.79 -4.90
C LYS A 57 -9.78 -16.24 -5.21
N GLN A 58 -8.75 -16.44 -6.03
CA GLN A 58 -8.28 -17.77 -6.43
C GLN A 58 -7.76 -18.60 -5.24
N LEU A 59 -7.15 -17.95 -4.25
CA LEU A 59 -6.63 -18.59 -3.05
C LEU A 59 -7.64 -18.67 -1.90
N HIS A 60 -8.89 -18.26 -2.12
CA HIS A 60 -9.94 -18.16 -1.10
C HIS A 60 -9.57 -17.25 0.09
N PHE A 61 -8.83 -16.17 -0.20
CA PHE A 61 -8.38 -15.15 0.75
C PHE A 61 -9.13 -13.82 0.63
N GLU A 62 -10.07 -13.69 -0.30
CA GLU A 62 -11.02 -12.57 -0.36
C GLU A 62 -11.84 -12.52 0.94
N GLY A 63 -11.91 -11.35 1.59
CA GLY A 63 -12.58 -11.17 2.88
C GLY A 63 -11.73 -11.60 4.09
N ILE A 64 -10.49 -12.05 3.87
CA ILE A 64 -9.57 -12.49 4.94
C ILE A 64 -8.34 -11.59 4.97
N TYR A 65 -7.80 -11.26 3.79
CA TYR A 65 -6.66 -10.38 3.63
C TYR A 65 -6.99 -9.25 2.67
N GLN A 66 -6.54 -8.06 3.03
CA GLN A 66 -6.57 -6.89 2.15
C GLN A 66 -5.14 -6.50 1.75
N VAL A 67 -5.02 -5.95 0.54
CA VAL A 67 -3.77 -5.42 0.01
C VAL A 67 -3.87 -3.89 -0.03
N ALA A 68 -3.22 -3.22 0.92
CA ALA A 68 -3.02 -1.78 0.85
C ALA A 68 -1.79 -1.47 -0.02
N SER A 69 -1.86 -0.39 -0.79
CA SER A 69 -0.91 -0.09 -1.86
C SER A 69 -0.25 1.27 -1.67
N PHE A 70 1.06 1.32 -1.92
CA PHE A 70 1.85 2.54 -1.87
C PHE A 70 2.83 2.58 -3.03
N HIS A 71 3.06 3.79 -3.57
CA HIS A 71 3.88 3.98 -4.75
C HIS A 71 4.60 5.34 -4.74
N PRO A 72 5.82 5.50 -5.28
CA PRO A 72 6.50 6.81 -5.33
C PRO A 72 5.74 7.89 -6.08
N ARG A 73 4.85 7.47 -6.98
CA ARG A 73 3.98 8.31 -7.81
C ARG A 73 2.50 8.05 -7.52
N TYR A 74 2.16 7.61 -6.31
CA TYR A 74 0.77 7.34 -5.95
C TYR A 74 -0.09 8.58 -6.22
N GLN A 75 -1.26 8.36 -6.82
CA GLN A 75 -2.25 9.38 -7.13
C GLN A 75 -3.64 8.80 -6.86
N PHE A 76 -4.41 9.46 -5.99
CA PHE A 76 -5.81 9.11 -5.78
C PHE A 76 -6.68 9.49 -6.99
N ALA A 77 -7.78 8.79 -7.16
CA ALA A 77 -8.74 9.11 -8.23
C ALA A 77 -9.31 10.53 -8.01
N GLY A 78 -9.20 11.38 -9.02
CA GLY A 78 -9.74 12.75 -8.98
C GLY A 78 -8.80 13.82 -8.43
N THR A 79 -7.57 13.46 -8.07
CA THR A 79 -6.52 14.43 -7.65
C THR A 79 -5.59 14.76 -8.80
N ASP A 80 -4.90 15.88 -8.72
CA ASP A 80 -3.74 16.15 -9.57
C ASP A 80 -2.50 15.41 -9.03
N PRO A 81 -1.53 15.03 -9.89
CA PRO A 81 -0.36 14.27 -9.45
C PRO A 81 0.41 14.92 -8.30
N ASP A 82 0.37 16.26 -8.20
CA ASP A 82 1.13 17.05 -7.24
C ASP A 82 0.36 17.41 -5.96
N ASP A 83 -0.90 16.96 -5.83
CA ASP A 83 -1.71 17.27 -4.65
C ASP A 83 -1.13 16.65 -3.37
N ALA A 84 -1.24 17.39 -2.27
CA ALA A 84 -0.63 17.02 -1.00
C ALA A 84 -1.21 15.71 -0.44
N GLU A 85 -2.50 15.46 -0.62
CA GLU A 85 -3.18 14.26 -0.13
C GLU A 85 -2.61 12.95 -0.70
N ASN A 86 -2.04 12.99 -1.91
CA ASN A 86 -1.38 11.83 -2.50
C ASN A 86 -0.20 11.36 -1.65
N TYR A 87 0.44 12.24 -0.88
CA TYR A 87 1.55 11.88 0.01
C TYR A 87 1.13 10.90 1.13
N SER A 88 -0.17 10.76 1.43
CA SER A 88 -0.66 9.76 2.39
C SER A 88 -0.31 8.33 1.97
N ASN A 89 -0.19 8.07 0.66
CA ASN A 89 0.10 6.76 0.10
C ASN A 89 1.37 6.74 -0.77
N ARG A 90 2.18 7.80 -0.73
CA ARG A 90 3.49 7.79 -1.39
C ARG A 90 4.50 7.04 -0.54
N SER A 91 5.30 6.19 -1.19
CA SER A 91 6.40 5.44 -0.58
C SER A 91 7.67 5.48 -1.45
N PRO A 92 8.88 5.40 -0.88
CA PRO A 92 10.12 5.52 -1.65
C PRO A 92 10.26 4.50 -2.78
N TYR A 93 9.65 3.33 -2.60
CA TYR A 93 9.56 2.26 -3.59
C TYR A 93 8.12 1.75 -3.69
N PRO A 94 7.72 1.17 -4.83
CA PRO A 94 6.47 0.44 -4.94
C PRO A 94 6.37 -0.64 -3.85
N MET A 95 5.23 -0.70 -3.17
CA MET A 95 5.05 -1.66 -2.09
C MET A 95 3.58 -2.05 -1.88
N LEU A 96 3.41 -3.29 -1.41
CA LEU A 96 2.15 -3.87 -1.00
C LEU A 96 2.19 -4.15 0.50
N HIS A 97 1.15 -3.74 1.22
CA HIS A 97 0.96 -4.04 2.64
C HIS A 97 -0.19 -5.03 2.78
N LEU A 98 0.14 -6.22 3.27
CA LEU A 98 -0.80 -7.29 3.52
C LEU A 98 -1.31 -7.18 4.95
N LEU A 99 -2.62 -7.01 5.09
CA LEU A 99 -3.32 -6.81 6.35
C LEU A 99 -4.41 -7.86 6.49
N ARG A 100 -4.65 -8.35 7.71
CA ARG A 100 -5.82 -9.19 8.01
C ARG A 100 -7.06 -8.32 8.14
N GLU A 101 -8.13 -8.68 7.45
CA GLU A 101 -9.40 -7.94 7.50
C GLU A 101 -9.96 -7.91 8.93
N ASP A 102 -10.01 -9.06 9.61
CA ASP A 102 -10.43 -9.13 11.03
C ASP A 102 -9.64 -8.18 11.95
N SER A 103 -8.33 -8.03 11.73
CA SER A 103 -7.50 -7.13 12.54
C SER A 103 -7.82 -5.66 12.25
N VAL A 104 -8.07 -5.33 10.99
CA VAL A 104 -8.50 -3.98 10.60
C VAL A 104 -9.90 -3.68 11.13
N GLU A 105 -10.86 -4.59 11.01
CA GLU A 105 -12.21 -4.42 11.56
C GLU A 105 -12.18 -4.16 13.07
N ARG A 106 -11.35 -4.89 13.83
CA ARG A 106 -11.17 -4.62 15.27
C ARG A 106 -10.60 -3.24 15.54
N ALA A 107 -9.61 -2.81 14.75
CA ALA A 107 -9.02 -1.47 14.89
C ALA A 107 -10.05 -0.38 14.56
N VAL A 108 -10.83 -0.58 13.51
CA VAL A 108 -11.92 0.30 13.07
C VAL A 108 -12.99 0.41 14.15
N ALA A 109 -13.46 -0.70 14.72
CA ALA A 109 -14.46 -0.71 15.78
C ALA A 109 -14.00 -0.03 17.09
N GLY A 110 -12.69 0.01 17.33
CA GLY A 110 -12.09 0.71 18.47
C GLY A 110 -11.82 2.19 18.24
N HIS A 111 -11.91 2.69 16.99
CA HIS A 111 -11.63 4.07 16.66
C HIS A 111 -12.91 4.91 16.70
N PRO A 112 -12.96 6.02 17.46
CA PRO A 112 -14.20 6.77 17.69
C PRO A 112 -14.75 7.47 16.44
N ASP A 113 -13.92 7.72 15.43
CA ASP A 113 -14.31 8.42 14.20
C ASP A 113 -13.43 7.99 13.01
N ILE A 114 -13.53 6.72 12.62
CA ILE A 114 -12.72 6.16 11.53
C ILE A 114 -13.00 6.81 10.18
N ASP A 115 -14.26 7.18 9.94
CA ASP A 115 -14.72 7.73 8.65
C ASP A 115 -14.10 9.11 8.38
N SER A 116 -13.63 9.80 9.42
CA SER A 116 -12.92 11.08 9.26
C SER A 116 -11.43 10.95 8.99
N VAL A 117 -10.83 9.75 9.10
CA VAL A 117 -9.39 9.55 8.85
C VAL A 117 -8.98 10.04 7.45
N PRO A 118 -9.67 9.69 6.35
CA PRO A 118 -9.30 10.21 5.03
C PRO A 118 -9.33 11.74 4.95
N LEU A 119 -10.40 12.36 5.46
CA LEU A 119 -10.54 13.82 5.45
C LEU A 119 -9.48 14.49 6.34
N THR A 120 -9.15 13.89 7.48
CA THR A 120 -8.13 14.37 8.42
C THR A 120 -6.75 14.31 7.79
N ASN A 121 -6.42 13.23 7.07
CA ASN A 121 -5.16 13.12 6.32
C ASN A 121 -5.08 14.18 5.23
N ILE A 122 -6.14 14.37 4.45
CA ILE A 122 -6.22 15.42 3.40
C ILE A 122 -5.97 16.80 4.02
N ASN A 123 -6.70 17.15 5.08
CA ASN A 123 -6.55 18.46 5.73
C ASN A 123 -5.14 18.64 6.30
N THR A 124 -4.61 17.63 7.00
CA THR A 124 -3.27 17.69 7.61
C THR A 124 -2.18 17.85 6.55
N LEU A 125 -2.24 17.09 5.46
CA LEU A 125 -1.27 17.18 4.37
C LEU A 125 -1.37 18.52 3.63
N ASN A 126 -2.58 19.03 3.42
CA ASN A 126 -2.79 20.36 2.84
C ASN A 126 -2.28 21.48 3.76
N GLU A 127 -2.47 21.36 5.08
CA GLU A 127 -1.96 22.32 6.07
C GLU A 127 -0.41 22.32 6.15
N LEU A 128 0.22 21.15 6.07
CA LEU A 128 1.68 21.04 5.98
C LEU A 128 2.23 21.70 4.70
N GLY A 129 1.47 21.59 3.61
CA GLY A 129 1.77 22.19 2.33
C GLY A 129 2.80 21.40 1.50
N LYS A 130 2.69 21.53 0.17
CA LYS A 130 3.50 20.80 -0.81
C LYS A 130 5.00 20.96 -0.60
N GLU A 131 5.48 22.18 -0.33
CA GLU A 131 6.93 22.44 -0.18
C GLU A 131 7.53 21.66 1.00
N THR A 132 6.86 21.68 2.15
CA THR A 132 7.28 20.91 3.33
C THR A 132 7.28 19.41 3.04
N LEU A 133 6.24 18.90 2.39
CA LEU A 133 6.12 17.49 2.04
C LEU A 133 7.20 17.06 1.06
N GLU A 134 7.53 17.88 0.06
CA GLU A 134 8.62 17.63 -0.88
C GLU A 134 9.98 17.61 -0.19
N GLN A 135 10.21 18.51 0.79
CA GLN A 135 11.43 18.52 1.58
C GLN A 135 11.56 17.24 2.42
N LEU A 136 10.51 16.89 3.17
CA LEU A 136 10.47 15.65 3.95
C LEU A 136 10.69 14.42 3.06
N TRP A 137 10.06 14.39 1.89
CA TRP A 137 10.22 13.30 0.93
C TRP A 137 11.66 13.13 0.43
N ARG A 138 12.37 14.22 0.15
CA ARG A 138 13.77 14.17 -0.27
C ARG A 138 14.68 13.56 0.78
N THR A 139 14.42 13.84 2.07
CA THR A 139 15.20 13.26 3.17
C THR A 139 15.15 11.73 3.23
N CYS A 140 14.16 11.09 2.60
CA CYS A 140 14.11 9.64 2.50
C CYS A 140 15.18 9.03 1.57
N PHE A 141 15.84 9.85 0.75
CA PHE A 141 16.85 9.41 -0.23
C PHE A 141 18.23 10.03 0.00
N ASP A 142 18.32 11.00 0.91
CA ASP A 142 19.58 11.64 1.27
C ASP A 142 20.28 10.79 2.35
N GLU A 143 21.18 9.90 1.91
CA GLU A 143 22.26 9.27 2.70
C GLU A 143 23.63 9.63 2.13
#